data_AF-A0A3D3BDP9-F1
#
_entry.id   AF-A0A3D3BDP9-F1
#
_cell.length_a   1.000
_cell.length_b   1.000
_cell.length_c   1.000
_cell.angle_alpha   90.00
_cell.angle_beta   90.00
_cell.angle_gamma   90.00
#
_symmetry.space_group_name_H-M   'P 1'
#
loop_
_entity.id
_entity.type
_entity.pdbx_description
1 polymer ?
#
loop_
_entity_poly.entity_id
_entity_poly.type
_entity_poly.pdbx_seq_one_letter_code
_entity_poly.pdbx_strand_id
1 'polypeptide(L)'
;MTTEEMIDHIENANAQASAAQGVLMALLFTLRGNMLSDEVLNRTFDIAAETYVTGSYSKNERLSAQSTRTLQAVEHMRQTLIRKD
;
A
#
# COMPACT_ATOMS: atom_id res chain seq x y z
N MET A 1 18.03 18.95 14.08
CA MET A 1 18.07 17.86 13.09
C MET A 1 18.85 18.37 11.90
N THR A 2 20.00 17.76 11.63
CA THR A 2 20.82 18.08 10.45
C THR A 2 20.15 17.50 9.20
N THR A 3 20.56 17.95 8.01
CA THR A 3 20.06 17.40 6.73
C THR A 3 20.36 15.90 6.61
N GLU A 4 21.51 15.45 7.10
CA GLU A 4 21.89 14.02 7.13
C GLU A 4 20.97 13.22 8.04
N GLU A 5 20.72 13.68 9.27
CA GLU A 5 19.77 13.01 10.18
C GLU A 5 18.37 12.92 9.55
N MET A 6 17.92 13.96 8.82
CA MET A 6 16.63 13.93 8.14
C MET A 6 16.58 12.92 6.99
N ILE A 7 17.67 12.77 6.23
CA ILE A 7 17.78 11.77 5.15
C ILE A 7 17.71 10.37 5.75
N ASP A 8 18.52 10.08 6.78
CA ASP A 8 18.54 8.78 7.45
C ASP A 8 17.17 8.40 8.02
N HIS A 9 16.46 9.37 8.60
CA HIS A 9 15.09 9.15 9.08
C HIS A 9 14.10 8.81 7.96
N ILE A 10 14.20 9.48 6.80
CA ILE A 10 13.34 9.21 5.65
C ILE A 10 13.68 7.83 5.05
N GLU A 11 14.96 7.48 4.92
CA GLU A 11 15.39 6.19 4.40
C GLU A 11 14.93 5.04 5.30
N ASN A 12 15.10 5.18 6.62
CA ASN A 12 14.62 4.19 7.59
C ASN A 12 13.09 4.05 7.55
N ALA A 13 12.35 5.16 7.45
CA ALA A 13 10.89 5.12 7.31
C ALA A 13 10.46 4.40 6.01
N ASN A 14 11.14 4.65 4.89
CA ASN A 14 10.87 3.98 3.62
C ASN A 14 11.21 2.48 3.67
N ALA A 15 12.30 2.11 4.34
CA ALA A 15 12.69 0.72 4.54
C ALA A 15 11.63 -0.04 5.37
N GLN A 16 11.15 0.57 6.47
CA GLN A 16 10.09 0.00 7.30
C GLN A 16 8.77 -0.13 6.52
N ALA A 17 8.39 0.88 5.73
CA ALA A 17 7.19 0.82 4.90
C ALA A 17 7.27 -0.31 3.87
N SER A 18 8.42 -0.46 3.18
CA SER A 18 8.66 -1.54 2.22
C SER A 18 8.60 -2.92 2.88
N ALA A 19 9.22 -3.07 4.06
CA ALA A 19 9.17 -4.32 4.81
C ALA A 19 7.73 -4.68 5.22
N ALA A 20 6.96 -3.71 5.72
CA ALA A 20 5.56 -3.91 6.08
C ALA A 20 4.69 -4.31 4.88
N GLN A 21 4.91 -3.71 3.70
CA GLN A 21 4.25 -4.11 2.46
C GLN A 21 4.57 -5.57 2.09
N GLY A 22 5.84 -5.98 2.20
CA GLY A 22 6.25 -7.36 1.94
C GLY A 22 5.56 -8.37 2.87
N VAL A 23 5.49 -8.07 4.18
CA VAL A 23 4.80 -8.92 5.17
C VAL A 23 3.31 -9.01 4.88
N LEU A 24 2.65 -7.89 4.58
CA LEU A 24 1.24 -7.87 4.22
C LEU A 24 0.96 -8.74 2.97
N MET A 25 1.81 -8.61 1.94
CA MET A 25 1.66 -9.37 0.71
C MET A 25 1.80 -10.88 0.95
N ALA A 26 2.79 -11.30 1.75
CA ALA A 26 2.96 -12.69 2.13
C ALA A 26 1.74 -13.24 2.88
N LEU A 27 1.22 -12.48 3.84
CA LEU A 27 0.01 -12.84 4.59
C LEU A 27 -1.19 -13.03 3.67
N LEU A 28 -1.45 -12.07 2.77
CA LEU A 28 -2.58 -12.14 1.85
C LEU A 28 -2.45 -13.31 0.86
N PHE A 29 -1.23 -13.64 0.40
CA PHE A 29 -0.97 -14.85 -0.39
C PHE A 29 -1.31 -16.13 0.39
N THR A 30 -0.84 -16.23 1.63
CA THR A 30 -1.15 -17.37 2.50
C THR A 30 -2.65 -17.50 2.73
N LEU A 31 -3.33 -16.38 3.00
CA LEU A 31 -4.78 -16.37 3.22
C LEU A 31 -5.56 -16.77 1.96
N ARG A 32 -5.17 -16.28 0.77
CA ARG A 32 -5.77 -16.73 -0.50
C ARG A 32 -5.66 -18.24 -0.67
N GLY A 33 -4.47 -18.81 -0.41
CA GLY A 33 -4.24 -20.25 -0.46
C GLY A 33 -5.08 -21.06 0.54
N ASN A 34 -5.47 -20.44 1.67
CA ASN A 34 -6.35 -21.03 2.68
C ASN A 34 -7.84 -20.69 2.47
N MET A 35 -8.25 -20.52 1.21
CA MET A 35 -9.65 -20.34 0.77
C MET A 35 -10.30 -18.98 1.08
N LEU A 36 -9.53 -17.90 1.27
CA LEU A 36 -10.14 -16.56 1.20
C LEU A 36 -10.72 -16.35 -0.20
N SER A 37 -12.00 -15.99 -0.31
CA SER A 37 -12.61 -15.71 -1.61
C SER A 37 -12.04 -14.44 -2.23
N ASP A 38 -12.05 -14.38 -3.57
CA ASP A 38 -11.69 -13.17 -4.31
C ASP A 38 -12.54 -11.97 -3.87
N GLU A 39 -13.78 -12.17 -3.43
CA GLU A 39 -14.65 -11.12 -2.89
C GLU A 39 -14.07 -10.49 -1.62
N VAL A 40 -13.63 -11.31 -0.65
CA VAL A 40 -13.04 -10.81 0.60
C VAL A 40 -11.71 -10.10 0.33
N LEU A 41 -10.89 -10.63 -0.59
CA LEU A 41 -9.66 -9.97 -1.02
C LEU A 41 -9.94 -8.61 -1.66
N ASN A 42 -10.87 -8.53 -2.61
CA ASN A 42 -11.26 -7.27 -3.24
C ASN A 42 -11.74 -6.25 -2.19
N ARG A 43 -12.61 -6.67 -1.28
CA ARG A 43 -13.11 -5.78 -0.21
C ARG A 43 -12.01 -5.29 0.72
N THR A 44 -11.01 -6.13 1.00
CA THR A 44 -9.83 -5.74 1.79
C THR A 44 -9.05 -4.62 1.07
N PHE A 45 -8.86 -4.75 -0.24
CA PHE A 45 -8.20 -3.71 -1.03
C PHE A 45 -9.02 -2.43 -1.14
N ASP A 46 -10.34 -2.52 -1.29
CA ASP A 46 -11.24 -1.36 -1.33
C ASP A 46 -11.15 -0.54 -0.02
N ILE A 47 -11.21 -1.22 1.13
CA ILE A 47 -11.04 -0.59 2.46
C ILE A 47 -9.67 0.06 2.58
N ALA A 48 -8.61 -0.62 2.14
CA ALA A 48 -7.25 -0.07 2.18
C ALA A 48 -7.09 1.17 1.30
N ALA A 49 -7.79 1.23 0.15
CA ALA A 49 -7.75 2.35 -0.77
C ALA A 49 -8.56 3.56 -0.29
N GLU A 50 -9.70 3.33 0.37
CA GLU A 50 -10.70 4.36 0.72
C GLU A 50 -10.09 5.59 1.40
N THR A 51 -9.18 5.36 2.37
CA THR A 51 -8.54 6.44 3.14
C THR A 51 -7.66 7.35 2.27
N TYR A 52 -7.13 6.84 1.15
CA TYR A 52 -6.22 7.57 0.28
C TYR A 52 -6.92 8.23 -0.91
N VAL A 53 -8.16 7.84 -1.23
CA VAL A 53 -8.94 8.46 -2.32
C VAL A 53 -9.16 9.95 -2.07
N THR A 54 -9.64 10.33 -0.88
CA THR A 54 -9.84 11.75 -0.56
C THR A 54 -8.52 12.53 -0.55
N GLY A 55 -7.44 11.89 -0.11
CA GLY A 55 -6.10 12.47 -0.11
C GLY A 55 -5.56 12.73 -1.52
N SER A 56 -5.87 11.87 -2.50
CA SER A 56 -5.40 12.03 -3.89
C SER A 56 -6.01 13.24 -4.58
N TYR A 57 -7.23 13.64 -4.21
CA TYR A 57 -7.90 14.86 -4.68
C TYR A 57 -7.52 16.13 -3.88
N SER A 58 -6.63 16.03 -2.90
CA SER A 58 -6.21 17.18 -2.10
C SER A 58 -5.51 18.24 -2.96
N LYS A 59 -5.76 19.52 -2.66
CA LYS A 59 -5.01 20.66 -3.25
C LYS A 59 -3.57 20.74 -2.73
N ASN A 60 -3.25 20.03 -1.64
CA ASN A 60 -1.87 19.92 -1.18
C ASN A 60 -1.12 18.90 -2.04
N GLU A 61 -0.23 19.38 -2.91
CA GLU A 61 0.50 18.56 -3.88
C GLU A 61 1.25 17.39 -3.23
N ARG A 62 1.87 17.62 -2.06
CA ARG A 62 2.61 16.56 -1.35
C ARG A 62 1.68 15.46 -0.87
N LEU A 63 0.54 15.82 -0.29
CA LEU A 63 -0.47 14.85 0.16
C LEU A 63 -1.08 14.11 -1.03
N SER A 64 -1.46 14.83 -2.09
CA SER A 64 -1.99 14.23 -3.32
C SER A 64 -1.02 13.23 -3.94
N ALA A 65 0.25 13.60 -4.09
CA ALA A 65 1.29 12.72 -4.63
C ALA A 65 1.59 11.51 -3.73
N GLN A 66 1.53 11.67 -2.41
CA GLN A 66 1.69 10.55 -1.48
C GLN A 66 0.50 9.58 -1.57
N SER A 67 -0.72 10.09 -1.47
CA SER A 67 -1.94 9.28 -1.56
C SER A 67 -2.05 8.56 -2.90
N THR A 68 -1.70 9.22 -4.01
CA THR A 68 -1.69 8.62 -5.35
C THR A 68 -0.70 7.46 -5.43
N ARG A 69 0.52 7.61 -4.91
CA ARG A 69 1.52 6.53 -4.88
C ARG A 69 1.04 5.35 -4.03
N THR A 70 0.42 5.61 -2.89
CA THR A 70 -0.14 4.54 -2.05
C THR A 70 -1.27 3.80 -2.76
N LEU A 71 -2.19 4.50 -3.44
CA LEU A 71 -3.25 3.88 -4.24
C LEU A 71 -2.66 2.98 -5.34
N GLN A 72 -1.62 3.43 -6.03
CA GLN A 72 -0.93 2.62 -7.04
C GLN A 72 -0.31 1.35 -6.46
N ALA A 73 0.30 1.44 -5.27
CA ALA A 73 0.87 0.27 -4.59
C ALA A 73 -0.23 -0.73 -4.17
N VAL A 74 -1.34 -0.25 -3.63
CA VAL A 74 -2.52 -1.06 -3.28
C VAL A 74 -3.06 -1.78 -4.52
N GLU A 75 -3.22 -1.05 -5.62
CA GLU A 75 -3.71 -1.61 -6.88
C GLU A 75 -2.77 -2.68 -7.46
N HIS A 76 -1.46 -2.43 -7.40
CA HIS A 76 -0.46 -3.40 -7.84
C HIS A 76 -0.52 -4.71 -7.02
N MET A 77 -0.66 -4.61 -5.69
CA MET A 77 -0.85 -5.79 -4.84
C MET A 77 -2.15 -6.54 -5.20
N ARG A 78 -3.25 -5.81 -5.44
CA ARG A 78 -4.52 -6.38 -5.86
C ARG A 78 -4.39 -7.17 -7.16
N GLN A 79 -3.79 -6.58 -8.19
CA GLN A 79 -3.58 -7.23 -9.48
C GLN A 79 -2.70 -8.48 -9.36
N THR A 80 -1.68 -8.42 -8.50
CA THR A 80 -0.77 -9.55 -8.27
C THR A 80 -1.48 -10.70 -7.57
N LEU A 81 -2.37 -10.41 -6.61
CA LEU A 81 -3.10 -11.44 -5.87
C LEU A 81 -4.37 -11.93 -6.54
N ILE A 82 -5.03 -11.16 -7.41
CA ILE A 82 -6.34 -11.51 -7.97
C ILE A 82 -6.25 -11.82 -9.47
N ARG A 83 -5.05 -11.73 -10.07
CA ARG A 83 -4.88 -12.10 -11.49
C ARG A 83 -5.51 -13.47 -11.76
N LYS A 84 -6.48 -13.44 -12.66
CA LYS A 84 -7.07 -14.62 -13.30
C LYS A 84 -6.09 -15.04 -14.39
N ASP A 85 -5.57 -16.24 -14.26
CA ASP A 85 -4.89 -16.93 -15.35
C ASP A 85 -5.85 -17.08 -16.55
#